data_AF-A0A954V476-F1
#
_entry.id   AF-A0A954V476-F1
#
_cell.length_a   1.000
_cell.length_b   1.000
_cell.length_c   1.000
_cell.angle_alpha   90.00
_cell.angle_beta   90.00
_cell.angle_gamma   90.00
#
_symmetry.space_group_name_H-M   'P 1'
#
loop_
_entity.id
_entity.type
_entity.pdbx_description
1 polymer ?
#
loop_
_entity_poly.entity_id
_entity_poly.type
_entity_poly.pdbx_seq_one_letter_code
_entity_poly.pdbx_strand_id
1 'polypeptide(L)'
;MMKLKASASFCRRMGVGLRAGVDILRLLESEQRMGDARHRAAMQQLNESIRAGSTLAKGMLDQKKYFPPLLIQMVHASELGGRMDGMFAYMANYYEQLKVSKATFISRITWPLIQLAMAVGIIGLVILIQGILSPNSGYDASGVGLRGMGGFVTYCIVVSVVTFSLGVIGFGIWKNWFNCHRVLMPIVQHIPTLGTALVTLGLSRLSMTLSMLLNAGVEARRSVKQAFLATGNYYFIGGMDRAIAEVERGASFGEAFAASKVLPQEFVETVQLGELSGTETESLDHLALDYQQRSQAALNTIATVTSFTIWLGILILMAFMIIRMAMQYINMLNSFLP
;
A
#
# COMPACT_ATOMS: atom_id res chain seq x y z
N MET A 1 9.57 -2.63 -12.75
CA MET A 1 8.59 -1.59 -12.44
C MET A 1 9.31 -0.36 -11.90
N MET A 2 8.81 0.83 -12.21
CA MET A 2 9.37 2.12 -11.84
C MET A 2 9.32 2.31 -10.31
N LYS A 3 10.39 2.82 -9.70
CA LYS A 3 10.45 3.08 -8.24
C LYS A 3 9.50 4.24 -7.88
N LEU A 4 8.97 4.27 -6.65
CA LEU A 4 8.05 5.33 -6.19
C LEU A 4 8.62 6.74 -6.38
N LYS A 5 9.89 6.96 -5.98
CA LYS A 5 10.58 8.24 -6.18
C LYS A 5 10.63 8.65 -7.65
N ALA A 6 11.00 7.72 -8.54
CA ALA A 6 11.05 7.97 -9.98
C ALA A 6 9.65 8.26 -10.55
N SER A 7 8.62 7.56 -10.07
CA SER A 7 7.23 7.77 -10.48
C SER A 7 6.73 9.17 -10.08
N ALA A 8 6.99 9.60 -8.85
CA ALA A 8 6.63 10.93 -8.36
C ALA A 8 7.35 12.05 -9.13
N SER A 9 8.65 11.88 -9.41
CA SER A 9 9.42 12.86 -10.17
C SER A 9 9.02 12.93 -11.63
N PHE A 10 8.81 11.77 -12.28
CA PHE A 10 8.30 11.68 -13.65
C PHE A 10 6.95 12.39 -13.77
N CYS A 11 5.96 12.00 -12.97
CA CYS A 11 4.63 12.60 -13.03
C CYS A 11 4.67 14.12 -12.76
N ARG A 12 5.53 14.58 -11.85
CA ARG A 12 5.65 16.03 -11.57
C ARG A 12 6.22 16.80 -12.74
N ARG A 13 7.27 16.29 -13.39
CA ARG A 13 7.84 16.95 -14.57
C ARG A 13 6.89 16.95 -15.76
N MET A 14 6.20 15.83 -15.98
CA MET A 14 5.15 15.75 -17.01
C MET A 14 4.02 16.74 -16.73
N GLY A 15 3.51 16.79 -15.49
CA GLY A 15 2.44 17.71 -15.10
C GLY A 15 2.83 19.18 -15.24
N VAL A 16 4.00 19.58 -14.76
CA VAL A 16 4.51 20.96 -14.89
C VAL A 16 4.76 21.32 -16.35
N GLY A 17 5.38 20.41 -17.12
CA GLY A 17 5.68 20.62 -18.53
C GLY A 17 4.43 20.77 -19.39
N LEU A 18 3.45 19.88 -19.22
CA LEU A 18 2.18 19.94 -19.94
C LEU A 18 1.38 21.17 -19.56
N ARG A 19 1.36 21.55 -18.28
CA ARG A 19 0.72 22.79 -17.82
C ARG A 19 1.38 24.04 -18.42
N ALA A 20 2.69 23.98 -18.69
CA ALA A 20 3.42 25.03 -19.40
C ALA A 20 3.24 24.98 -20.93
N GLY A 21 2.41 24.08 -21.45
CA GLY A 21 2.13 23.95 -22.89
C GLY A 21 3.24 23.24 -23.68
N VAL A 22 4.16 22.55 -23.01
CA VAL A 22 5.23 21.80 -23.69
C VAL A 22 4.67 20.52 -24.29
N ASP A 23 5.01 20.26 -25.55
CA ASP A 23 4.64 19.04 -26.26
C ASP A 23 5.14 17.76 -25.53
N ILE A 24 4.27 16.74 -25.47
CA ILE A 24 4.53 15.47 -24.77
C ILE A 24 5.78 14.76 -25.29
N LEU A 25 6.06 14.79 -26.61
CA LEU A 25 7.24 14.16 -27.20
C LEU A 25 8.52 14.84 -26.73
N ARG A 26 8.52 16.17 -26.62
CA ARG A 26 9.66 16.93 -26.09
C ARG A 26 9.90 16.64 -24.61
N LEU A 27 8.83 16.51 -23.83
CA LEU A 27 8.95 16.10 -22.42
C LEU A 27 9.54 14.69 -22.30
N LEU A 28 9.09 13.75 -23.11
CA LEU A 28 9.63 12.39 -23.14
C LEU A 28 11.09 12.35 -23.61
N GLU A 29 11.49 13.16 -24.58
CA GLU A 29 12.91 13.32 -24.97
C GLU A 29 13.78 13.84 -23.84
N SER A 30 13.27 14.78 -23.05
CA SER A 30 13.95 15.27 -21.85
C SER A 30 14.10 14.16 -20.81
N GLU A 31 13.06 13.37 -20.58
CA GLU A 31 13.08 12.22 -19.65
C GLU A 31 14.06 11.13 -20.10
N GLN A 32 14.23 10.89 -21.40
CA GLN A 32 15.20 9.93 -21.94
C GLN A 32 16.65 10.24 -21.53
N ARG A 33 16.96 11.50 -21.21
CA ARG A 33 18.31 11.91 -20.78
C ARG A 33 18.53 11.71 -19.28
N MET A 34 17.50 11.32 -18.53
CA MET A 34 17.53 11.19 -17.08
C MET A 34 17.50 9.72 -16.62
N GLY A 35 17.85 9.49 -15.35
CA GLY A 35 17.66 8.20 -14.69
C GLY A 35 18.57 7.06 -15.19
N ASP A 36 18.29 5.85 -14.72
CA ASP A 36 19.07 4.65 -15.02
C ASP A 36 18.80 4.12 -16.44
N ALA A 37 19.67 3.25 -16.97
CA ALA A 37 19.54 2.67 -18.32
C ALA A 37 18.14 2.08 -18.62
N ARG A 38 17.51 1.45 -17.61
CA ARG A 38 16.15 0.90 -17.72
C ARG A 38 15.08 1.99 -17.90
N HIS A 39 15.24 3.15 -17.25
CA HIS A 39 14.32 4.27 -17.42
C HIS A 39 14.47 4.87 -18.83
N ARG A 40 15.71 5.11 -19.26
CA ARG A 40 15.99 5.65 -20.59
C ARG A 40 15.44 4.76 -21.71
N ALA A 41 15.64 3.44 -21.61
CA ALA A 41 15.10 2.48 -22.58
C ALA A 41 13.57 2.50 -22.64
N ALA A 42 12.89 2.60 -21.48
CA ALA A 42 11.44 2.71 -21.45
C ALA A 42 10.95 4.03 -22.06
N MET A 43 11.54 5.17 -21.69
CA MET A 43 11.18 6.46 -22.28
C MET A 43 11.46 6.51 -23.79
N GLN A 44 12.51 5.83 -24.26
CA GLN A 44 12.81 5.69 -25.68
C GLN A 44 11.70 4.93 -26.41
N GLN A 45 11.37 3.73 -25.96
CA GLN A 45 10.29 2.92 -26.53
C GLN A 45 8.94 3.65 -26.49
N LEU A 46 8.69 4.41 -25.43
CA LEU A 46 7.45 5.17 -25.28
C LEU A 46 7.36 6.30 -26.32
N ASN A 47 8.44 7.05 -26.48
CA ASN A 47 8.52 8.13 -27.46
C ASN A 47 8.39 7.61 -28.89
N GLU A 48 9.08 6.51 -29.23
CA GLU A 48 8.96 5.83 -30.53
C GLU A 48 7.52 5.37 -30.80
N SER A 49 6.85 4.80 -29.80
CA SER A 49 5.45 4.36 -29.92
C SER A 49 4.50 5.52 -30.21
N ILE A 50 4.68 6.66 -29.55
CA ILE A 50 3.83 7.84 -29.75
C ILE A 50 4.13 8.51 -31.08
N ARG A 51 5.41 8.59 -31.49
CA ARG A 51 5.81 9.06 -32.83
C ARG A 51 5.21 8.21 -33.95
N ALA A 52 5.02 6.91 -33.71
CA ALA A 52 4.34 6.00 -34.63
C ALA A 52 2.81 6.13 -34.63
N GLY A 53 2.24 7.06 -33.85
CA GLY A 53 0.79 7.32 -33.78
C GLY A 53 0.03 6.52 -32.72
N SER A 54 0.73 5.80 -31.85
CA SER A 54 0.09 5.14 -30.69
C SER A 54 -0.30 6.17 -29.63
N THR A 55 -1.34 5.91 -28.86
CA THR A 55 -1.66 6.74 -27.69
C THR A 55 -0.63 6.54 -26.58
N LEU A 56 -0.43 7.55 -25.72
CA LEU A 56 0.42 7.48 -24.54
C LEU A 56 0.00 6.31 -23.63
N ALA A 57 -1.30 6.10 -23.39
CA ALA A 57 -1.75 4.99 -22.56
C ALA A 57 -1.37 3.63 -23.15
N LYS A 58 -1.54 3.47 -24.48
CA LYS A 58 -1.16 2.24 -25.18
C LYS A 58 0.34 2.02 -25.16
N GLY A 59 1.14 3.05 -25.44
CA GLY A 59 2.61 2.96 -25.35
C GLY A 59 3.10 2.61 -23.93
N MET A 60 2.48 3.15 -22.88
CA MET A 60 2.79 2.77 -21.50
C MET A 60 2.35 1.34 -21.17
N LEU A 61 1.24 0.89 -21.75
CA LEU A 61 0.72 -0.48 -21.61
C LEU A 61 1.66 -1.51 -22.26
N ASP A 62 2.19 -1.22 -23.43
CA ASP A 62 3.18 -2.07 -24.11
C ASP A 62 4.42 -2.27 -23.22
N GLN A 63 4.71 -1.28 -22.38
CA GLN A 63 5.77 -1.28 -21.38
C GLN A 63 5.27 -1.56 -19.95
N LYS A 64 4.19 -2.33 -19.77
CA LYS A 64 3.59 -2.69 -18.45
C LYS A 64 4.56 -3.24 -17.40
N LYS A 65 5.72 -3.77 -17.80
CA LYS A 65 6.78 -4.23 -16.86
C LYS A 65 7.50 -3.05 -16.18
N TYR A 66 7.47 -1.88 -16.79
CA TYR A 66 8.08 -0.64 -16.31
C TYR A 66 7.06 0.24 -15.61
N PHE A 67 5.96 0.62 -16.27
CA PHE A 67 4.99 1.54 -15.70
C PHE A 67 4.05 0.88 -14.69
N PRO A 68 3.70 1.56 -13.57
CA PRO A 68 2.69 1.05 -12.65
C PRO A 68 1.31 0.94 -13.34
N PRO A 69 0.53 -0.14 -13.12
CA PRO A 69 -0.79 -0.32 -13.73
C PRO A 69 -1.75 0.85 -13.46
N LEU A 70 -1.73 1.40 -12.25
CA LEU A 70 -2.54 2.56 -11.88
C LEU A 70 -2.22 3.78 -12.74
N LEU A 71 -0.93 4.05 -13.01
CA LEU A 71 -0.54 5.18 -13.84
C LEU A 71 -1.07 5.01 -15.28
N ILE A 72 -1.00 3.79 -15.82
CA ILE A 72 -1.53 3.49 -17.16
C ILE A 72 -3.04 3.74 -17.22
N GLN A 73 -3.79 3.31 -16.20
CA GLN A 73 -5.24 3.51 -16.10
C GLN A 73 -5.62 5.00 -16.01
N MET A 74 -4.92 5.76 -15.17
CA MET A 74 -5.15 7.20 -15.02
C MET A 74 -4.78 7.97 -16.30
N VAL A 75 -3.70 7.58 -16.97
CA VAL A 75 -3.31 8.14 -18.27
C VAL A 75 -4.39 7.86 -19.32
N HIS A 76 -4.89 6.62 -19.39
CA HIS A 76 -5.98 6.25 -20.29
C HIS A 76 -7.24 7.09 -20.05
N ALA A 77 -7.65 7.28 -18.78
CA ALA A 77 -8.78 8.16 -18.47
C ALA A 77 -8.50 9.62 -18.88
N SER A 78 -7.31 10.14 -18.60
CA SER A 78 -6.95 11.52 -18.97
C SER A 78 -6.78 11.74 -20.47
N GLU A 79 -6.40 10.72 -21.24
CA GLU A 79 -6.35 10.79 -22.71
C GLU A 79 -7.73 11.04 -23.29
N LEU A 80 -8.76 10.41 -22.72
CA LEU A 80 -10.14 10.61 -23.13
C LEU A 80 -10.64 12.00 -22.75
N GLY A 81 -10.18 12.54 -21.62
CA GLY A 81 -10.54 13.87 -21.14
C GLY A 81 -9.64 15.01 -21.62
N GLY A 82 -8.58 14.75 -22.39
CA GLY A 82 -7.67 15.81 -22.88
C GLY A 82 -6.91 16.63 -21.82
N ARG A 83 -7.09 16.38 -20.52
CA ARG A 83 -6.43 17.10 -19.40
C ARG A 83 -5.37 16.23 -18.72
N MET A 84 -4.27 16.01 -19.42
CA MET A 84 -3.15 15.22 -18.90
C MET A 84 -2.36 15.93 -17.80
N ASP A 85 -2.27 17.26 -17.85
CA ASP A 85 -1.52 18.09 -16.91
C ASP A 85 -2.03 17.94 -15.46
N GLY A 86 -3.34 18.06 -15.25
CA GLY A 86 -3.99 17.84 -13.96
C GLY A 86 -3.84 16.40 -13.45
N MET A 87 -3.95 15.42 -14.35
CA MET A 87 -3.74 14.00 -14.02
C MET A 87 -2.32 13.72 -13.54
N PHE A 88 -1.31 14.20 -14.27
CA PHE A 88 0.08 14.01 -13.89
C PHE A 88 0.43 14.75 -12.59
N ALA A 89 -0.15 15.93 -12.35
CA ALA A 89 0.00 16.64 -11.08
C ALA A 89 -0.59 15.84 -9.90
N TYR A 90 -1.79 15.29 -10.07
CA TYR A 90 -2.40 14.42 -9.05
C TYR A 90 -1.60 13.15 -8.81
N MET A 91 -1.16 12.46 -9.87
CA MET A 91 -0.31 11.28 -9.75
C MET A 91 1.04 11.59 -9.11
N ALA A 92 1.60 12.77 -9.34
CA ALA A 92 2.81 13.22 -8.64
C ALA A 92 2.58 13.31 -7.13
N ASN A 93 1.50 13.96 -6.71
CA ASN A 93 1.13 14.07 -5.31
C ASN A 93 0.82 12.71 -4.69
N TYR A 94 0.11 11.85 -5.41
CA TYR A 94 -0.19 10.47 -5.00
C TYR A 94 1.09 9.66 -4.73
N TYR A 95 2.03 9.62 -5.68
CA TYR A 95 3.28 8.87 -5.50
C TYR A 95 4.21 9.51 -4.45
N GLU A 96 4.18 10.84 -4.30
CA GLU A 96 4.92 11.52 -3.23
C GLU A 96 4.38 11.11 -1.86
N GLN A 97 3.07 11.13 -1.67
CA GLN A 97 2.43 10.70 -0.43
C GLN A 97 2.71 9.22 -0.14
N LEU A 98 2.58 8.36 -1.14
CA LEU A 98 2.87 6.92 -1.00
C LEU A 98 4.35 6.67 -0.62
N LYS A 99 5.27 7.48 -1.15
CA LYS A 99 6.69 7.46 -0.75
C LYS A 99 6.82 7.82 0.74
N VAL A 100 6.14 8.86 1.19
CA VAL A 100 6.15 9.30 2.59
C VAL A 100 5.54 8.24 3.50
N SER A 101 4.35 7.69 3.21
CA SER A 101 3.75 6.62 4.03
C SER A 101 4.64 5.40 4.09
N LYS A 102 5.26 5.01 2.97
CA LYS A 102 6.21 3.89 2.98
C LYS A 102 7.41 4.17 3.89
N ALA A 103 7.98 5.37 3.82
CA ALA A 103 9.11 5.75 4.67
C ALA A 103 8.71 5.78 6.16
N THR A 104 7.54 6.36 6.48
CA THR A 104 6.99 6.40 7.84
C THR A 104 6.69 4.99 8.36
N PHE A 105 6.11 4.12 7.54
CA PHE A 105 5.84 2.72 7.88
C PHE A 105 7.12 1.98 8.23
N ILE A 106 8.14 2.09 7.37
CA ILE A 106 9.46 1.48 7.63
C ILE A 106 10.04 2.03 8.93
N SER A 107 10.06 3.36 9.10
CA SER A 107 10.58 4.00 10.31
C SER A 107 9.89 3.51 11.60
N ARG A 108 8.55 3.36 11.58
CA ARG A 108 7.76 2.87 12.72
C ARG A 108 8.01 1.41 13.07
N ILE A 109 8.37 0.58 12.10
CA ILE A 109 8.64 -0.85 12.31
C ILE A 109 10.11 -1.12 12.66
N THR A 110 11.03 -0.23 12.25
CA THR A 110 12.46 -0.36 12.56
C THR A 110 12.71 -0.51 14.07
N TRP A 111 12.04 0.29 14.91
CA TRP A 111 12.25 0.23 16.36
C TRP A 111 11.81 -1.11 16.99
N PRO A 112 10.55 -1.57 16.81
CA PRO A 112 10.14 -2.91 17.26
C PRO A 112 11.03 -4.04 16.73
N LEU A 113 11.56 -3.90 15.50
CA LEU A 113 12.44 -4.93 14.92
C LEU A 113 13.82 -4.98 15.62
N ILE A 114 14.40 -3.83 15.96
CA ILE A 114 15.64 -3.77 16.77
C ILE A 114 15.39 -4.39 18.14
N GLN A 115 14.25 -4.06 18.77
CA GLN A 115 13.87 -4.63 20.07
C GLN A 115 13.68 -6.15 19.98
N LEU A 116 13.06 -6.65 18.91
CA LEU A 116 12.92 -8.09 18.66
C LEU A 116 14.29 -8.76 18.53
N ALA A 117 15.21 -8.17 17.77
CA ALA A 117 16.57 -8.68 17.60
C ALA A 117 17.33 -8.73 18.94
N MET A 118 17.21 -7.69 19.76
CA MET A 118 17.80 -7.67 21.11
C MET A 118 17.18 -8.74 22.01
N ALA A 119 15.86 -8.90 22.03
CA ALA A 119 15.18 -9.91 22.83
C ALA A 119 15.63 -11.33 22.46
N VAL A 120 15.69 -11.64 21.15
CA VAL A 120 16.19 -12.92 20.63
C VAL A 120 17.66 -13.13 21.03
N GLY A 121 18.49 -12.08 20.98
CA GLY A 121 19.89 -12.14 21.41
C GLY A 121 20.04 -12.41 22.90
N ILE A 122 19.26 -11.74 23.76
CA ILE A 122 19.28 -11.93 25.21
C ILE A 122 18.92 -13.37 25.57
N ILE A 123 17.89 -13.95 24.95
CA ILE A 123 17.50 -15.35 25.18
C ILE A 123 18.64 -16.30 24.84
N GLY A 124 19.30 -16.08 23.69
CA GLY A 124 20.47 -16.88 23.29
C GLY A 124 21.62 -16.77 24.29
N LEU A 125 21.90 -15.56 24.77
CA LEU A 125 22.95 -15.31 25.77
C LEU A 125 22.64 -15.98 27.11
N VAL A 126 21.38 -15.97 27.56
CA VAL A 126 20.95 -16.67 28.77
C VAL A 126 21.19 -18.17 28.63
N ILE A 127 20.80 -18.80 27.51
CA ILE A 127 21.04 -20.23 27.26
C ILE A 127 22.54 -20.59 27.33
N LEU A 128 23.39 -19.73 26.76
CA LEU A 128 24.84 -19.93 26.73
C LEU A 128 25.46 -19.83 28.13
N ILE A 129 25.12 -18.78 28.90
CA ILE A 129 25.67 -18.58 30.25
C ILE A 129 25.26 -19.73 31.17
N GLN A 130 24.00 -20.19 31.09
CA GLN A 130 23.53 -21.34 31.87
C GLN A 130 24.33 -22.61 31.58
N GLY A 131 24.62 -22.83 30.30
CA GLY A 131 25.44 -23.94 29.85
C GLY A 131 26.84 -23.99 30.46
N ILE A 132 27.44 -22.82 30.67
CA ILE A 132 28.79 -22.69 31.22
C ILE A 132 28.76 -22.77 32.76
N LEU A 133 27.83 -22.07 33.40
CA LEU A 133 27.82 -21.92 34.87
C LEU A 133 27.25 -23.14 35.60
N SER A 134 26.34 -23.90 34.99
CA SER A 134 25.72 -25.05 35.65
C SER A 134 25.34 -26.15 34.67
N PRO A 135 26.32 -26.92 34.15
CA PRO A 135 26.09 -27.96 33.15
C PRO A 135 25.20 -29.14 33.63
N ASN A 136 25.10 -29.37 34.95
CA ASN A 136 24.36 -30.50 35.55
C ASN A 136 23.14 -30.09 36.40
N SER A 137 22.78 -28.81 36.48
CA SER A 137 21.57 -28.43 37.20
C SER A 137 20.33 -28.71 36.35
N GLY A 138 19.22 -29.11 36.97
CA GLY A 138 17.90 -29.21 36.29
C GLY A 138 17.33 -27.86 35.82
N TYR A 139 18.18 -26.85 35.67
CA TYR A 139 17.86 -25.46 35.42
C TYR A 139 17.62 -25.21 33.93
N ASP A 140 16.42 -24.79 33.57
CA ASP A 140 16.09 -24.25 32.25
C ASP A 140 15.30 -22.95 32.42
N ALA A 141 16.00 -21.81 32.39
CA ALA A 141 15.29 -20.52 32.41
C ALA A 141 14.87 -20.04 31.02
N SER A 142 15.27 -20.72 29.94
CA SER A 142 14.77 -20.43 28.60
C SER A 142 13.31 -20.89 28.43
N GLY A 143 12.90 -21.93 29.17
CA GLY A 143 11.59 -22.56 29.07
C GLY A 143 11.41 -23.41 27.80
N VAL A 144 12.46 -23.54 26.99
CA VAL A 144 12.47 -24.27 25.71
C VAL A 144 13.15 -25.65 25.85
N GLY A 145 13.69 -25.98 27.01
CA GLY A 145 14.42 -27.22 27.27
C GLY A 145 15.86 -27.22 26.72
N LEU A 146 16.37 -26.08 26.26
CA LEU A 146 17.68 -25.97 25.61
C LEU A 146 18.77 -25.53 26.60
N ARG A 147 19.86 -26.31 26.69
CA ARG A 147 20.97 -26.08 27.63
C ARG A 147 22.34 -26.25 26.97
N GLY A 148 23.36 -25.57 27.49
CA GLY A 148 24.73 -25.79 27.05
C GLY A 148 25.04 -25.17 25.68
N MET A 149 26.27 -25.38 25.23
CA MET A 149 26.68 -25.08 23.85
C MET A 149 25.77 -25.77 22.83
N GLY A 150 25.33 -27.01 23.09
CA GLY A 150 24.41 -27.77 22.23
C GLY A 150 23.01 -27.13 22.13
N GLY A 151 22.47 -26.66 23.26
CA GLY A 151 21.19 -25.95 23.30
C GLY A 151 21.26 -24.58 22.61
N PHE A 152 22.36 -23.85 22.76
CA PHE A 152 22.59 -22.60 22.02
C PHE A 152 22.62 -22.82 20.50
N VAL A 153 23.33 -23.86 20.03
CA VAL A 153 23.35 -24.23 18.61
C VAL A 153 21.95 -24.58 18.11
N THR A 154 21.19 -25.35 18.89
CA THR A 154 19.80 -25.71 18.54
C THR A 154 18.89 -24.47 18.49
N TYR A 155 19.05 -23.55 19.45
CA TYR A 155 18.35 -22.28 19.45
C TYR A 155 18.68 -21.44 18.20
N CYS A 156 19.96 -21.30 17.85
CA CYS A 156 20.38 -20.59 16.65
C CYS A 156 19.81 -21.22 15.37
N ILE A 157 19.78 -22.55 15.29
CA ILE A 157 19.17 -23.27 14.15
C ILE A 157 17.67 -22.97 14.09
N VAL A 158 16.94 -23.09 15.20
CA VAL A 158 15.49 -22.83 15.24
C VAL A 158 15.18 -21.38 14.86
N VAL A 159 15.88 -20.40 15.45
CA VAL A 159 15.69 -18.98 15.12
C VAL A 159 16.01 -18.70 13.66
N SER A 160 17.07 -19.30 13.12
CA SER A 160 17.43 -19.14 11.70
C SER A 160 16.39 -19.76 10.80
N VAL A 161 15.89 -20.96 11.12
CA VAL A 161 14.81 -21.63 10.38
C VAL A 161 13.53 -20.81 10.43
N VAL A 162 13.11 -20.31 11.60
CA VAL A 162 11.91 -19.47 11.74
C VAL A 162 12.05 -18.16 10.95
N THR A 163 13.19 -17.47 11.08
CA THR A 163 13.46 -16.22 10.35
C THR A 163 13.49 -16.45 8.84
N PHE A 164 14.13 -17.54 8.40
CA PHE A 164 14.16 -17.93 7.00
C PHE A 164 12.75 -18.29 6.48
N SER A 165 11.97 -19.03 7.28
CA SER A 165 10.58 -19.41 6.95
C SER A 165 9.69 -18.18 6.80
N LEU A 166 9.74 -17.25 7.76
CA LEU A 166 9.04 -15.97 7.69
C LEU A 166 9.51 -15.13 6.49
N GLY A 167 10.82 -15.13 6.21
CA GLY A 167 11.41 -14.47 5.05
C GLY A 167 10.91 -15.03 3.72
N VAL A 168 10.84 -16.36 3.59
CA VAL A 168 10.32 -17.06 2.40
C VAL A 168 8.82 -16.81 2.24
N ILE A 169 8.03 -16.84 3.32
CA ILE A 169 6.61 -16.49 3.30
C ILE A 169 6.43 -15.04 2.84
N GLY A 170 7.16 -14.10 3.44
CA GLY A 170 7.13 -12.69 3.07
C GLY A 170 7.55 -12.47 1.61
N PHE A 171 8.58 -13.15 1.15
CA PHE A 171 9.03 -13.11 -0.24
C PHE A 171 8.01 -13.73 -1.20
N GLY A 172 7.37 -14.84 -0.82
CA GLY A 172 6.33 -15.50 -1.60
C GLY A 172 5.08 -14.64 -1.77
N ILE A 173 4.69 -13.90 -0.71
CA ILE A 173 3.64 -12.89 -0.76
C ILE A 173 4.07 -11.74 -1.69
N TRP A 174 5.29 -11.23 -1.55
CA TRP A 174 5.80 -10.12 -2.38
C TRP A 174 5.92 -10.47 -3.86
N LYS A 175 6.40 -11.67 -4.19
CA LYS A 175 6.54 -12.15 -5.57
C LYS A 175 5.27 -12.75 -6.15
N ASN A 176 4.18 -12.77 -5.38
CA ASN A 176 2.87 -13.28 -5.78
C ASN A 176 2.94 -14.73 -6.32
N TRP A 177 3.75 -15.60 -5.70
CA TRP A 177 4.00 -16.97 -6.18
C TRP A 177 2.73 -17.83 -6.32
N PHE A 178 1.67 -17.51 -5.57
CA PHE A 178 0.45 -18.30 -5.52
C PHE A 178 -0.82 -17.52 -5.83
N ASN A 179 -0.75 -16.43 -6.61
CA ASN A 179 -1.92 -15.56 -6.80
C ASN A 179 -2.56 -15.19 -5.45
N CYS A 180 -1.70 -14.89 -4.46
CA CYS A 180 -2.12 -14.60 -3.10
C CYS A 180 -3.18 -13.51 -3.06
N HIS A 181 -3.26 -12.62 -4.05
CA HIS A 181 -4.37 -11.68 -4.19
C HIS A 181 -5.76 -12.30 -3.99
N ARG A 182 -6.03 -13.52 -4.49
CA ARG A 182 -7.35 -14.17 -4.39
C ARG A 182 -7.62 -14.83 -3.03
N VAL A 183 -6.56 -15.26 -2.32
CA VAL A 183 -6.65 -15.94 -1.01
C VAL A 183 -6.46 -14.95 0.15
N LEU A 184 -5.61 -13.93 -0.01
CA LEU A 184 -5.47 -12.82 0.92
C LEU A 184 -6.67 -11.89 0.89
N MET A 185 -7.38 -11.71 -0.25
CA MET A 185 -8.54 -10.78 -0.32
C MET A 185 -9.54 -10.99 0.82
N PRO A 186 -10.07 -12.21 1.08
CA PRO A 186 -11.03 -12.43 2.16
C PRO A 186 -10.43 -12.25 3.56
N ILE A 187 -9.14 -12.58 3.76
CA ILE A 187 -8.45 -12.42 5.06
C ILE A 187 -8.14 -10.95 5.35
N VAL A 188 -7.69 -10.21 4.34
CA VAL A 188 -7.43 -8.76 4.39
C VAL A 188 -8.72 -7.97 4.64
N GLN A 189 -9.85 -8.42 4.09
CA GLN A 189 -11.16 -7.79 4.31
C GLN A 189 -11.67 -7.94 5.76
N HIS A 190 -11.18 -8.92 6.53
CA HIS A 190 -11.51 -9.06 7.95
C HIS A 190 -10.68 -8.14 8.86
N ILE A 191 -9.65 -7.47 8.33
CA ILE A 191 -8.91 -6.44 9.07
C ILE A 191 -9.66 -5.12 8.86
N PRO A 192 -10.43 -4.62 9.86
CA PRO A 192 -11.36 -3.51 9.66
C PRO A 192 -10.68 -2.23 9.17
N THR A 193 -9.43 -2.02 9.58
CA THR A 193 -8.62 -0.84 9.23
C THR A 193 -8.00 -0.92 7.83
N LEU A 194 -7.78 -2.11 7.28
CA LEU A 194 -7.18 -2.27 5.94
C LEU A 194 -8.26 -2.20 4.84
N GLY A 195 -9.45 -2.72 5.13
CA GLY A 195 -10.62 -2.54 4.26
C GLY A 195 -10.97 -1.07 4.05
N THR A 196 -11.02 -0.27 5.12
CA THR A 196 -11.32 1.17 5.03
C THR A 196 -10.25 1.94 4.25
N ALA A 197 -8.96 1.61 4.39
CA ALA A 197 -7.90 2.20 3.59
C ALA A 197 -8.07 1.93 2.08
N LEU A 198 -8.43 0.71 1.70
CA LEU A 198 -8.65 0.35 0.29
C LEU A 198 -9.92 0.98 -0.30
N VAL A 199 -10.99 1.10 0.51
CA VAL A 199 -12.24 1.76 0.12
C VAL A 199 -12.00 3.25 -0.10
N THR A 200 -11.36 3.93 0.85
CA THR A 200 -11.04 5.37 0.74
C THR A 200 -10.07 5.65 -0.43
N LEU A 201 -9.09 4.79 -0.68
CA LEU A 201 -8.26 4.88 -1.90
C LEU A 201 -9.08 4.74 -3.19
N GLY A 202 -10.03 3.80 -3.22
CA GLY A 202 -10.92 3.61 -4.36
C GLY A 202 -11.78 4.84 -4.62
N LEU A 203 -12.40 5.39 -3.57
CA LEU A 203 -13.20 6.61 -3.64
C LEU A 203 -12.39 7.80 -4.12
N SER A 204 -11.18 8.01 -3.58
CA SER A 204 -10.30 9.09 -4.04
C SER A 204 -10.03 9.03 -5.54
N ARG A 205 -9.74 7.84 -6.07
CA ARG A 205 -9.49 7.63 -7.51
C ARG A 205 -10.76 7.79 -8.34
N LEU A 206 -11.90 7.31 -7.84
CA LEU A 206 -13.21 7.48 -8.48
C LEU A 206 -13.51 8.96 -8.64
N SER A 207 -13.48 9.73 -7.54
CA SER A 207 -13.77 11.15 -7.54
C SER A 207 -12.84 11.92 -8.47
N MET A 208 -11.53 11.64 -8.38
CA MET A 208 -10.54 12.32 -9.22
C MET A 208 -10.77 12.04 -10.71
N THR A 209 -10.99 10.77 -11.06
CA THR A 209 -11.19 10.35 -12.45
C THR A 209 -12.47 10.94 -13.00
N LEU A 210 -13.54 10.92 -12.20
CA LEU A 210 -14.82 11.49 -12.58
C LEU A 210 -14.71 13.02 -12.78
N SER A 211 -14.10 13.75 -11.83
CA SER A 211 -13.85 15.19 -11.95
C SER A 211 -13.08 15.55 -13.23
N MET A 212 -12.01 14.82 -13.54
CA MET A 212 -11.22 15.07 -14.76
C MET A 212 -12.05 14.89 -16.02
N LEU A 213 -12.83 13.81 -16.08
CA LEU A 213 -13.62 13.46 -17.26
C LEU A 213 -14.81 14.43 -17.44
N LEU A 214 -15.45 14.84 -16.34
CA LEU A 214 -16.54 15.81 -16.39
C LEU A 214 -16.04 17.21 -16.77
N ASN A 215 -14.94 17.68 -16.17
CA ASN A 215 -14.31 18.95 -16.56
C ASN A 215 -13.86 18.97 -18.03
N ALA A 216 -13.61 17.80 -18.61
CA ALA A 216 -13.24 17.63 -20.00
C ALA A 216 -14.44 17.54 -20.96
N GLY A 217 -15.66 17.55 -20.45
CA GLY A 217 -16.88 17.38 -21.24
C GLY A 217 -17.07 15.95 -21.77
N VAL A 218 -16.45 14.94 -21.15
CA VAL A 218 -16.67 13.53 -21.54
C VAL A 218 -18.08 13.11 -21.12
N GLU A 219 -18.80 12.44 -22.04
CA GLU A 219 -20.15 11.91 -21.83
C GLU A 219 -20.29 11.17 -20.48
N ALA A 220 -21.34 11.51 -19.71
CA ALA A 220 -21.59 11.04 -18.35
C ALA A 220 -21.44 9.52 -18.19
N ARG A 221 -22.03 8.73 -19.10
CA ARG A 221 -21.94 7.27 -19.09
C ARG A 221 -20.50 6.77 -19.13
N ARG A 222 -19.71 7.32 -20.04
CA ARG A 222 -18.31 6.94 -20.22
C ARG A 222 -17.47 7.39 -19.02
N SER A 223 -17.75 8.59 -18.50
CA SER A 223 -17.11 9.15 -17.31
C SER A 223 -17.28 8.26 -16.08
N VAL A 224 -18.52 7.82 -15.81
CA VAL A 224 -18.82 6.89 -14.71
C VAL A 224 -18.11 5.55 -14.90
N LYS A 225 -18.18 4.96 -16.09
CA LYS A 225 -17.52 3.67 -16.38
C LYS A 225 -16.00 3.74 -16.10
N GLN A 226 -15.34 4.78 -16.60
CA GLN A 226 -13.89 4.92 -16.40
C GLN A 226 -13.54 5.22 -14.93
N ALA A 227 -14.35 6.01 -14.22
CA ALA A 227 -14.16 6.29 -12.80
C ALA A 227 -14.23 5.02 -11.93
N PHE A 228 -15.21 4.14 -12.19
CA PHE A 228 -15.31 2.85 -11.50
C PHE A 228 -14.12 1.93 -11.79
N LEU A 229 -13.67 1.87 -13.06
CA LEU A 229 -12.50 1.07 -13.44
C LEU A 229 -11.20 1.57 -12.81
N ALA A 230 -11.06 2.89 -12.63
CA ALA A 230 -9.89 3.51 -12.01
C ALA A 230 -9.76 3.23 -10.50
N THR A 231 -10.84 2.79 -9.83
CA THR A 231 -10.78 2.41 -8.40
C THR A 231 -9.76 1.28 -8.15
N GLY A 232 -9.67 0.33 -9.09
CA GLY A 232 -8.82 -0.85 -8.97
C GLY A 232 -9.24 -1.82 -7.86
N ASN A 233 -10.48 -1.72 -7.37
CA ASN A 233 -11.00 -2.55 -6.27
C ASN A 233 -12.29 -3.26 -6.73
N TYR A 234 -12.28 -4.59 -6.66
CA TYR A 234 -13.38 -5.46 -7.09
C TYR A 234 -14.72 -5.12 -6.42
N TYR A 235 -14.70 -4.62 -5.18
CA TYR A 235 -15.89 -4.20 -4.45
C TYR A 235 -16.69 -3.12 -5.20
N PHE A 236 -16.03 -2.10 -5.75
CA PHE A 236 -16.72 -1.03 -6.48
C PHE A 236 -17.17 -1.48 -7.88
N ILE A 237 -16.42 -2.37 -8.52
CA ILE A 237 -16.76 -2.89 -9.85
C ILE A 237 -18.12 -3.61 -9.84
N GLY A 238 -18.49 -4.27 -8.73
CA GLY A 238 -19.80 -4.93 -8.61
C GLY A 238 -21.03 -4.01 -8.64
N GLY A 239 -20.86 -2.71 -8.35
CA GLY A 239 -21.92 -1.70 -8.43
C GLY A 239 -21.92 -0.88 -9.72
N MET A 240 -20.89 -1.05 -10.57
CA MET A 240 -20.64 -0.23 -11.75
C MET A 240 -21.77 -0.32 -12.78
N ASP A 241 -22.19 -1.53 -13.15
CA ASP A 241 -23.20 -1.72 -14.21
C ASP A 241 -24.56 -1.11 -13.85
N ARG A 242 -24.92 -1.11 -12.55
CA ARG A 242 -26.14 -0.45 -12.06
C ARG A 242 -26.03 1.07 -12.19
N ALA A 243 -24.91 1.65 -11.77
CA ALA A 243 -24.70 3.09 -11.89
C ALA A 243 -24.72 3.54 -13.36
N ILE A 244 -24.07 2.78 -14.25
CA ILE A 244 -24.07 3.06 -15.70
C ILE A 244 -25.50 3.01 -16.26
N ALA A 245 -26.28 1.99 -15.89
CA ALA A 245 -27.66 1.84 -16.38
C ALA A 245 -28.57 2.99 -15.94
N GLU A 246 -28.41 3.53 -14.73
CA GLU A 246 -29.21 4.68 -14.29
C GLU A 246 -28.79 5.97 -15.03
N VAL A 247 -27.49 6.20 -15.25
CA VAL A 247 -27.02 7.34 -16.07
C VAL A 247 -27.53 7.23 -17.52
N GLU A 248 -27.58 6.02 -18.08
CA GLU A 248 -28.17 5.78 -19.42
C GLU A 248 -29.66 6.13 -19.48
N ARG A 249 -30.39 6.03 -18.36
CA ARG A 249 -31.80 6.43 -18.26
C ARG A 249 -31.98 7.92 -18.00
N GLY A 250 -30.90 8.69 -17.90
CA GLY A 250 -30.93 10.12 -17.62
C GLY A 250 -31.07 10.48 -16.14
N ALA A 251 -30.81 9.53 -15.23
CA ALA A 251 -30.74 9.83 -13.81
C ALA A 251 -29.53 10.73 -13.49
N SER A 252 -29.67 11.51 -12.43
CA SER A 252 -28.58 12.31 -11.86
C SER A 252 -27.40 11.43 -11.40
N PHE A 253 -26.19 11.98 -11.31
CA PHE A 253 -25.03 11.24 -10.76
C PHE A 253 -25.31 10.76 -9.35
N GLY A 254 -25.94 11.61 -8.54
CA GLY A 254 -26.38 11.27 -7.20
C GLY A 254 -27.28 10.03 -7.13
N GLU A 255 -28.33 9.98 -7.95
CA GLU A 255 -29.24 8.83 -8.03
C GLU A 255 -28.54 7.58 -8.55
N ALA A 256 -27.72 7.72 -9.59
CA ALA A 256 -26.96 6.60 -10.16
C ALA A 256 -25.98 5.99 -9.15
N PHE A 257 -25.30 6.83 -8.36
CA PHE A 257 -24.39 6.39 -7.31
C PHE A 257 -25.13 5.78 -6.12
N ALA A 258 -26.31 6.28 -5.76
CA ALA A 258 -27.18 5.66 -4.76
C ALA A 258 -27.61 4.25 -5.20
N ALA A 259 -28.02 4.09 -6.46
CA ALA A 259 -28.47 2.81 -7.03
C ALA A 259 -27.38 1.73 -7.08
N SER A 260 -26.10 2.14 -7.13
CA SER A 260 -24.96 1.23 -7.10
C SER A 260 -24.89 0.39 -5.82
N LYS A 261 -25.36 0.93 -4.68
CA LYS A 261 -25.27 0.35 -3.33
C LYS A 261 -23.86 0.02 -2.82
N VAL A 262 -22.81 0.44 -3.52
CA VAL A 262 -21.40 0.19 -3.13
C VAL A 262 -20.73 1.44 -2.56
N LEU A 263 -21.30 2.62 -2.80
CA LEU A 263 -20.73 3.90 -2.38
C LEU A 263 -21.29 4.31 -1.01
N PRO A 264 -20.48 4.91 -0.12
CA PRO A 264 -20.96 5.44 1.15
C PRO A 264 -22.00 6.55 0.95
N GLN A 265 -22.95 6.66 1.88
CA GLN A 265 -23.99 7.68 1.82
C GLN A 265 -23.42 9.11 1.80
N GLU A 266 -22.41 9.40 2.62
CA GLU A 266 -21.68 10.69 2.63
C GLU A 266 -21.17 11.10 1.24
N PHE A 267 -20.63 10.14 0.48
CA PHE A 267 -20.15 10.38 -0.88
C PHE A 267 -21.30 10.74 -1.82
N VAL A 268 -22.38 9.96 -1.77
CA VAL A 268 -23.57 10.15 -2.62
C VAL A 268 -24.22 11.50 -2.35
N GLU A 269 -24.41 11.86 -1.08
CA GLU A 269 -24.99 13.14 -0.66
C GLU A 269 -24.14 14.32 -1.11
N THR A 270 -22.81 14.22 -0.99
CA THR A 270 -21.92 15.29 -1.44
C THR A 270 -21.97 15.48 -2.96
N VAL A 271 -22.06 14.38 -3.73
CA VAL A 271 -22.24 14.48 -5.19
C VAL A 271 -23.60 15.07 -5.54
N GLN A 272 -24.68 14.64 -4.87
CA GLN A 272 -26.03 15.20 -5.06
C GLN A 272 -26.06 16.71 -4.79
N LEU A 273 -25.46 17.15 -3.68
CA LEU A 273 -25.37 18.56 -3.34
C LEU A 273 -24.59 19.33 -4.40
N GLY A 274 -23.45 18.80 -4.85
CA GLY A 274 -22.65 19.38 -5.92
C GLY A 274 -23.41 19.48 -7.25
N GLU A 275 -24.28 18.51 -7.55
CA GLU A 275 -25.10 18.48 -8.76
C GLU A 275 -26.25 19.50 -8.71
N LEU A 276 -26.86 19.66 -7.54
CA LEU A 276 -27.87 20.70 -7.33
C LEU A 276 -27.29 22.11 -7.41
N SER A 277 -26.02 22.30 -7.00
CA SER A 277 -25.34 23.60 -7.05
C SER A 277 -24.56 23.86 -8.35
N GLY A 278 -24.48 22.88 -9.27
CA GLY A 278 -23.67 22.98 -10.48
C GLY A 278 -22.16 23.05 -10.22
N THR A 279 -21.71 22.52 -9.08
CA THR A 279 -20.31 22.47 -8.63
C THR A 279 -19.86 21.02 -8.46
N GLU A 280 -20.30 20.12 -9.35
CA GLU A 280 -20.02 18.68 -9.28
C GLU A 280 -18.52 18.43 -9.32
N THR A 281 -17.81 19.09 -10.24
CA THR A 281 -16.37 18.90 -10.44
C THR A 281 -15.55 19.38 -9.24
N GLU A 282 -15.92 20.52 -8.66
CA GLU A 282 -15.29 21.04 -7.44
C GLU A 282 -15.55 20.13 -6.23
N SER A 283 -16.78 19.62 -6.10
CA SER A 283 -17.15 18.68 -5.03
C SER A 283 -16.37 17.37 -5.15
N LEU A 284 -16.21 16.86 -6.38
CA LEU A 284 -15.42 15.67 -6.67
C LEU A 284 -13.92 15.87 -6.42
N ASP A 285 -13.36 17.04 -6.76
CA ASP A 285 -11.97 17.39 -6.44
C ASP A 285 -11.75 17.43 -4.91
N HIS A 286 -12.68 18.03 -4.17
CA HIS A 286 -12.63 18.04 -2.72
C HIS A 286 -12.71 16.62 -2.12
N LEU A 287 -13.67 15.80 -2.58
CA LEU A 287 -13.79 14.40 -2.18
C LEU A 287 -12.53 13.58 -2.52
N ALA A 288 -11.92 13.82 -3.68
CA ALA A 288 -10.70 13.15 -4.10
C ALA A 288 -9.57 13.39 -3.10
N LEU A 289 -9.38 14.64 -2.67
CA LEU A 289 -8.37 15.06 -1.71
C LEU A 289 -8.67 14.56 -0.29
N ASP A 290 -9.91 14.69 0.18
CA ASP A 290 -10.31 14.24 1.52
C ASP A 290 -10.13 12.72 1.66
N TYR A 291 -10.65 11.93 0.74
CA TYR A 291 -10.46 10.47 0.78
C TYR A 291 -8.99 10.05 0.62
N GLN A 292 -8.20 10.82 -0.12
CA GLN A 292 -6.75 10.58 -0.20
C GLN A 292 -6.09 10.75 1.17
N GLN A 293 -6.42 11.82 1.90
CA GLN A 293 -5.92 12.09 3.24
C GLN A 293 -6.39 11.02 4.25
N ARG A 294 -7.69 10.65 4.20
CA ARG A 294 -8.25 9.58 5.05
C ARG A 294 -7.55 8.24 4.81
N SER A 295 -7.31 7.87 3.55
CA SER A 295 -6.54 6.68 3.20
C SER A 295 -5.14 6.70 3.81
N GLN A 296 -4.45 7.84 3.69
CA GLN A 296 -3.10 8.00 4.22
C GLN A 296 -3.07 7.89 5.75
N ALA A 297 -4.05 8.47 6.43
CA ALA A 297 -4.23 8.33 7.87
C ALA A 297 -4.49 6.87 8.25
N ALA A 298 -5.36 6.16 7.53
CA ALA A 298 -5.63 4.75 7.77
C ALA A 298 -4.37 3.88 7.60
N LEU A 299 -3.56 4.10 6.55
CA LEU A 299 -2.28 3.42 6.35
C LEU A 299 -1.29 3.68 7.51
N ASN A 300 -1.25 4.92 8.00
CA ASN A 300 -0.43 5.26 9.16
C ASN A 300 -0.94 4.60 10.45
N THR A 301 -2.25 4.53 10.65
CA THR A 301 -2.85 3.83 11.80
C THR A 301 -2.53 2.35 11.76
N ILE A 302 -2.61 1.70 10.58
CA ILE A 302 -2.18 0.30 10.40
C ILE A 302 -0.72 0.13 10.82
N ALA A 303 0.16 1.05 10.40
CA ALA A 303 1.57 1.04 10.80
C ALA A 303 1.72 1.09 12.33
N THR A 304 1.02 2.02 12.99
CA THR A 304 1.07 2.19 14.45
C THR A 304 0.56 0.97 15.19
N VAL A 305 -0.61 0.46 14.81
CA VAL A 305 -1.22 -0.72 15.45
C VAL A 305 -0.31 -1.91 15.28
N THR A 306 0.23 -2.14 14.08
CA THR A 306 1.18 -3.23 13.81
C THR A 306 2.43 -3.11 14.70
N SER A 307 3.04 -1.92 14.76
CA SER A 307 4.19 -1.67 15.63
C SER A 307 3.88 -1.90 17.10
N PHE A 308 2.71 -1.46 17.58
CA PHE A 308 2.27 -1.67 18.95
C PHE A 308 2.04 -3.16 19.26
N THR A 309 1.43 -3.91 18.35
CA THR A 309 1.24 -5.36 18.49
C THR A 309 2.58 -6.10 18.61
N ILE A 310 3.58 -5.73 17.79
CA ILE A 310 4.93 -6.31 17.89
C ILE A 310 5.55 -5.98 19.26
N TRP A 311 5.49 -4.71 19.68
CA TRP A 311 6.03 -4.27 20.96
C TRP A 311 5.38 -5.00 22.16
N LEU A 312 4.04 -5.11 22.16
CA LEU A 312 3.28 -5.82 23.18
C LEU A 312 3.66 -7.30 23.23
N GLY A 313 3.81 -7.95 22.06
CA GLY A 313 4.27 -9.33 21.98
C GLY A 313 5.65 -9.54 22.59
N ILE A 314 6.59 -8.62 22.34
CA ILE A 314 7.93 -8.66 22.97
C ILE A 314 7.82 -8.46 24.49
N LEU A 315 6.99 -7.52 24.94
CA LEU A 315 6.79 -7.26 26.36
C LEU A 315 6.23 -8.49 27.09
N ILE A 316 5.21 -9.16 26.52
CA ILE A 316 4.64 -10.38 27.08
C ILE A 316 5.71 -11.49 27.14
N LEU A 317 6.48 -11.65 26.06
CA LEU A 317 7.57 -12.63 26.00
C LEU A 317 8.61 -12.37 27.09
N MET A 318 9.06 -11.12 27.24
CA MET A 318 10.02 -10.74 28.27
C MET A 318 9.47 -10.93 29.69
N ALA A 319 8.22 -10.52 29.95
CA ALA A 319 7.58 -10.71 31.24
C ALA A 319 7.48 -12.20 31.60
N PHE A 320 7.07 -13.03 30.65
CA PHE A 320 7.03 -14.49 30.82
C PHE A 320 8.42 -15.05 31.16
N MET A 321 9.47 -14.62 30.46
CA MET A 321 10.85 -15.03 30.72
C MET A 321 11.33 -14.62 32.11
N ILE A 322 11.08 -13.37 32.52
CA ILE A 322 11.49 -12.85 33.84
C ILE A 322 10.77 -13.60 34.96
N ILE A 323 9.45 -13.80 34.85
CA ILE A 323 8.65 -14.53 35.85
C ILE A 323 9.17 -15.97 35.97
N ARG A 324 9.47 -16.63 34.85
CA ARG A 324 10.07 -17.97 34.84
C ARG A 324 11.40 -18.00 35.59
N MET A 325 12.29 -17.05 35.28
CA MET A 325 13.59 -16.94 35.93
C MET A 325 13.45 -16.69 37.45
N ALA A 326 12.52 -15.83 37.87
CA ALA A 326 12.26 -15.50 39.27
C ALA A 326 11.65 -16.68 40.06
N MET A 327 10.62 -17.33 39.52
CA MET A 327 10.00 -18.52 40.12
C MET A 327 11.04 -19.62 40.35
N GLN A 328 11.97 -19.77 39.41
CA GLN A 328 13.01 -20.75 39.51
C GLN A 328 14.08 -20.40 40.55
N TYR A 329 14.42 -19.12 40.69
CA TYR A 329 15.31 -18.64 41.76
C TYR A 329 14.69 -18.89 43.15
N ILE A 330 13.37 -18.66 43.30
CA ILE A 330 12.63 -18.96 44.52
C ILE A 330 12.64 -20.48 44.79
N ASN A 331 12.43 -21.32 43.78
CA ASN A 331 12.50 -22.78 43.94
C ASN A 331 13.90 -23.27 44.34
N MET A 332 14.97 -22.65 43.83
CA MET A 332 16.33 -22.94 44.30
C MET A 332 16.49 -22.55 45.76
N LEU A 333 16.07 -21.35 46.18
CA LEU A 333 16.16 -20.94 47.58
C LEU A 333 15.37 -21.85 48.52
N ASN A 334 14.14 -22.23 48.16
CA ASN A 334 13.33 -23.18 48.93
C ASN A 334 13.95 -24.58 49.01
N SER A 335 14.81 -24.97 48.07
CA SER A 335 15.55 -26.23 48.16
C SER A 335 16.75 -26.18 49.11
N PHE A 336 17.20 -24.98 49.50
CA PHE A 336 18.31 -24.76 50.44
C PHE A 336 17.85 -24.39 51.86
N LEU A 337 16.57 -24.07 52.06
CA LEU A 337 15.97 -23.90 53.38
C LEU A 337 15.26 -25.21 53.79
N PRO A 338 15.63 -25.84 54.91
CA PRO A 338 15.12 -27.15 55.34
C PRO A 338 13.64 -27.16 55.72
#